data_AF-A0A937IQM9-F1
#
_entry.id   AF-A0A937IQM9-F1
#
_cell.length_a   1.000
_cell.length_b   1.000
_cell.length_c   1.000
_cell.angle_alpha   90.00
_cell.angle_beta   90.00
_cell.angle_gamma   90.00
#
_symmetry.space_group_name_H-M   'P 1'
#
loop_
_entity.id
_entity.type
_entity.pdbx_description
1 polymer ?
#
loop_
_entity_poly.entity_id
_entity_poly.type
_entity_poly.pdbx_seq_one_letter_code
_entity_poly.pdbx_strand_id
1 'polypeptide(L)'
;MAVEKNSGANSQENVDSSKNGKGQALRISTELIVAVGVGGGFGFFLDDLLGTKPWLLIVFLLLGNAAGLWNIYRLLNGKNYRVGLNHKK
;
A
#
# COMPACT_ATOMS: atom_id res chain seq x y z
N MET A 1 -0.05 -26.87 -32.33
CA MET A 1 0.18 -27.00 -30.88
C MET A 1 1.40 -26.16 -30.52
N ALA A 2 1.20 -24.92 -30.11
CA ALA A 2 2.24 -24.06 -29.57
C ALA A 2 1.74 -23.56 -28.21
N VAL A 3 2.48 -23.94 -27.18
CA VAL A 3 2.28 -23.58 -25.78
C VAL A 3 2.81 -22.17 -25.60
N GLU A 4 1.94 -21.18 -25.36
CA GLU A 4 2.37 -19.89 -24.83
C GLU A 4 2.27 -19.93 -23.31
N LYS A 5 3.41 -20.20 -22.67
CA LYS A 5 3.60 -20.20 -21.22
C LYS A 5 4.50 -19.03 -20.86
N ASN A 6 3.92 -17.91 -20.41
CA ASN A 6 4.52 -17.16 -19.29
C ASN A 6 3.49 -16.26 -18.59
N SER A 7 2.61 -16.90 -17.82
CA SER A 7 2.01 -16.26 -16.66
C SER A 7 3.12 -16.08 -15.61
N GLY A 8 3.67 -14.89 -15.54
CA GLY A 8 4.70 -14.49 -14.59
C GLY A 8 4.38 -13.14 -14.01
N ALA A 9 3.54 -13.16 -12.97
CA ALA A 9 3.24 -12.10 -12.02
C ALA A 9 4.21 -10.88 -12.05
N ASN A 10 3.76 -9.79 -12.65
CA ASN A 10 4.18 -8.46 -12.20
C ASN A 10 2.94 -7.59 -12.21
N SER A 11 2.32 -7.46 -11.04
CA SER A 11 1.26 -6.52 -10.74
C SER A 11 1.81 -5.09 -10.82
N GLN A 12 2.16 -4.67 -12.04
CA GLN A 12 2.23 -3.26 -12.39
C GLN A 12 0.80 -2.77 -12.51
N GLU A 13 0.21 -2.49 -11.35
CA GLU A 13 -0.97 -1.65 -11.27
C GLU A 13 -0.68 -0.37 -12.07
N ASN A 14 -1.51 -0.14 -13.07
CA ASN A 14 -1.43 0.94 -14.05
C ASN A 14 -1.55 2.30 -13.32
N VAL A 15 -0.44 2.83 -12.79
CA VAL A 15 -0.39 4.17 -12.19
C VAL A 15 0.56 5.05 -12.99
N ASP A 16 0.29 5.18 -14.29
CA ASP A 16 0.95 6.17 -15.12
C ASP A 16 -0.08 7.17 -15.65
N SER A 17 -0.02 8.39 -15.13
CA SER A 17 -0.14 9.59 -15.96
C SER A 17 0.27 10.87 -15.22
N SER A 18 1.18 11.61 -15.87
CA SER A 18 1.66 12.96 -15.55
C SER A 18 2.73 13.03 -14.47
N LYS A 19 3.65 14.01 -14.59
CA LYS A 19 4.89 14.22 -13.81
C LYS A 19 4.75 14.22 -12.26
N ASN A 20 3.52 14.11 -11.75
CA ASN A 20 3.15 13.93 -10.35
C ASN A 20 2.94 12.45 -9.93
N GLY A 21 2.89 11.50 -10.86
CA GLY A 21 2.64 10.07 -10.59
C GLY A 21 3.82 9.36 -9.93
N LYS A 22 5.06 9.68 -10.34
CA LYS A 22 6.28 9.05 -9.81
C LYS A 22 6.49 9.28 -8.31
N GLY A 23 6.31 10.53 -7.86
CA GLY A 23 6.41 10.87 -6.44
C GLY A 23 5.31 10.24 -5.58
N GLN A 24 4.13 10.01 -6.16
CA GLN A 24 3.06 9.30 -5.47
C GLN A 24 3.30 7.81 -5.38
N ALA A 25 3.78 7.18 -6.46
CA ALA A 25 4.16 5.77 -6.43
C ALA A 25 5.21 5.50 -5.35
N LEU A 26 6.28 6.32 -5.31
CA LEU A 26 7.32 6.22 -4.27
C LEU A 26 6.76 6.40 -2.86
N ARG A 27 5.84 7.35 -2.66
CA ARG A 27 5.18 7.57 -1.37
C ARG A 27 4.37 6.35 -0.93
N ILE A 28 3.55 5.80 -1.82
CA ILE A 28 2.73 4.62 -1.55
C ILE A 28 3.62 3.41 -1.21
N SER A 29 4.68 3.17 -1.98
CA SER A 29 5.65 2.11 -1.68
C SER A 29 6.31 2.29 -0.31
N THR A 30 6.72 3.52 0.01
CA THR A 30 7.35 3.83 1.31
C THR A 30 6.36 3.65 2.46
N GLU A 31 5.10 4.08 2.29
CA GLU A 31 4.05 3.88 3.30
C GLU A 31 3.80 2.40 3.59
N LEU A 32 3.81 1.54 2.56
CA LEU A 32 3.69 0.10 2.75
C LEU A 32 4.89 -0.52 3.47
N ILE A 33 6.11 -0.13 3.10
CA ILE A 33 7.34 -0.62 3.75
C ILE A 33 7.38 -0.17 5.22
N VAL A 34 7.02 1.08 5.50
CA VAL A 34 6.96 1.62 6.87
C VAL A 34 5.87 0.91 7.67
N ALA A 35 4.68 0.70 7.11
CA ALA A 35 3.59 0.00 7.79
C ALA A 35 3.96 -1.44 8.17
N VAL A 36 4.57 -2.18 7.24
CA VAL A 36 5.03 -3.57 7.49
C VAL A 36 6.22 -3.58 8.44
N GLY A 37 7.19 -2.71 8.26
CA GLY A 37 8.40 -2.64 9.10
C GLY A 37 8.08 -2.24 10.55
N VAL A 38 7.22 -1.23 10.74
CA VAL A 38 6.78 -0.82 12.08
C VAL A 38 5.84 -1.86 12.68
N GLY A 39 4.81 -2.32 11.96
CA GLY A 39 3.87 -3.31 12.49
C GLY A 39 4.55 -4.65 12.84
N GLY A 40 5.39 -5.17 11.94
CA GLY A 40 6.14 -6.41 12.15
C GLY A 40 7.26 -6.27 13.18
N GLY A 41 8.05 -5.20 13.11
CA GLY A 41 9.16 -4.96 14.03
C GLY A 41 8.69 -4.65 15.45
N PHE A 42 7.69 -3.77 15.60
CA PHE A 42 7.11 -3.44 16.90
C PHE A 42 6.29 -4.60 17.46
N GLY A 43 5.59 -5.35 16.60
CA GLY A 43 4.89 -6.57 16.96
C GLY A 43 5.83 -7.65 17.48
N PHE A 44 6.96 -7.90 16.80
CA PHE A 44 7.99 -8.84 17.24
C PHE A 44 8.65 -8.41 18.55
N PHE A 45 8.98 -7.12 18.69
CA PHE A 45 9.58 -6.59 19.92
C PHE A 45 8.65 -6.73 21.14
N LEU A 46 7.34 -6.49 20.97
CA LEU A 46 6.36 -6.67 22.03
C LEU A 46 6.13 -8.15 22.36
N ASP A 47 6.10 -9.00 21.35
CA ASP A 47 5.91 -10.45 21.52
C ASP A 47 7.06 -11.07 22.33
N ASP A 48 8.30 -10.62 22.08
CA ASP A 48 9.51 -11.02 22.84
C ASP A 48 9.47 -10.51 24.29
N LEU A 49 9.02 -9.26 24.50
CA LEU A 49 8.96 -8.66 25.83
C LEU A 49 7.87 -9.27 26.73
N LEU A 50 6.73 -9.64 26.14
CA LEU A 50 5.57 -10.17 26.86
C LEU A 50 5.56 -11.70 26.93
N GLY A 51 6.47 -12.37 26.23
CA GLY A 51 6.51 -13.83 26.13
C GLY A 51 5.24 -14.43 25.52
N THR A 52 4.43 -13.59 24.86
CA THR A 52 3.27 -14.07 24.12
C THR A 52 3.79 -14.82 22.90
N LYS A 53 3.29 -16.03 22.67
CA LYS A 53 3.35 -16.69 21.35
C LYS A 53 2.87 -15.71 20.26
N PRO A 54 3.23 -15.88 18.96
CA PRO A 54 3.18 -14.88 17.87
C PRO A 54 1.81 -14.28 17.55
N TRP A 55 1.16 -13.74 18.56
CA TRP A 55 -0.23 -13.33 18.58
C TRP A 55 -0.28 -11.81 18.54
N LEU A 56 0.60 -11.14 19.31
CA LEU A 56 0.82 -9.71 19.18
C LEU A 56 1.43 -9.37 17.82
N LEU A 57 2.34 -10.19 17.32
CA LEU A 57 2.88 -10.04 15.96
C LEU A 57 1.74 -10.03 14.93
N ILE A 58 0.83 -11.01 14.95
CA ILE A 58 -0.29 -11.10 14.00
C ILE A 58 -1.19 -9.86 14.10
N VAL A 59 -1.58 -9.47 15.32
CA VAL A 59 -2.45 -8.31 15.53
C VAL A 59 -1.78 -7.02 15.06
N PHE A 60 -0.53 -6.76 15.45
CA PHE A 60 0.20 -5.55 15.04
C PHE A 60 0.53 -5.55 13.55
N LEU A 61 0.76 -6.71 12.95
CA LEU A 61 0.96 -6.83 11.51
C LEU A 61 -0.33 -6.44 10.77
N LEU A 62 -1.48 -7.02 11.13
CA LEU A 62 -2.75 -6.65 10.50
C LEU A 62 -3.10 -5.18 10.74
N LEU A 63 -2.90 -4.69 11.97
CA LEU A 63 -3.24 -3.31 12.33
C LEU A 63 -2.33 -2.30 11.65
N GLY A 64 -1.02 -2.57 11.58
CA GLY A 64 -0.04 -1.73 10.88
C GLY A 64 -0.33 -1.67 9.38
N ASN A 65 -0.58 -2.83 8.75
CA ASN A 65 -0.97 -2.88 7.33
C ASN A 65 -2.31 -2.17 7.10
N ALA A 66 -3.32 -2.39 7.94
CA ALA A 66 -4.61 -1.71 7.83
C ALA A 66 -4.47 -0.19 7.94
N ALA A 67 -3.65 0.33 8.86
CA ALA A 67 -3.36 1.75 8.98
C ALA A 67 -2.64 2.32 7.74
N GLY A 68 -1.67 1.59 7.19
CA GLY A 68 -0.99 1.95 5.95
C GLY A 68 -1.95 2.01 4.76
N LEU A 69 -2.78 0.99 4.58
CA LEU A 69 -3.80 0.95 3.52
C LEU A 69 -4.85 2.05 3.72
N TRP A 70 -5.25 2.34 4.95
CA TRP A 70 -6.21 3.40 5.25
C TRP A 70 -5.68 4.79 4.87
N ASN A 71 -4.39 5.03 5.07
CA ASN A 71 -3.75 6.28 4.66
C ASN A 71 -3.71 6.44 3.13
N ILE A 72 -3.39 5.36 2.40
CA ILE A 72 -3.40 5.32 0.93
C ILE A 72 -4.82 5.51 0.41
N TYR A 73 -5.80 4.80 0.96
CA TYR A 73 -7.21 4.90 0.58
C TYR A 73 -7.72 6.34 0.72
N ARG A 74 -7.36 7.03 1.82
CA ARG A 74 -7.67 8.45 2.00
C ARG A 74 -7.01 9.33 0.94
N LEU A 75 -5.75 9.07 0.61
CA LEU A 75 -5.01 9.83 -0.41
C LEU A 75 -5.64 9.70 -1.80
N LEU A 76 -6.15 8.51 -2.13
CA LEU A 76 -6.80 8.22 -3.41
C LEU A 76 -8.22 8.77 -3.47
N ASN A 77 -9.01 8.62 -2.40
CA ASN A 77 -10.39 9.08 -2.35
C ASN A 77 -10.53 10.61 -2.32
N GLY A 78 -9.52 11.33 -1.82
CA GLY A 78 -9.50 12.81 -1.83
C GLY A 78 -9.35 13.45 -3.21
N LYS A 79 -9.22 12.67 -4.30
CA LYS A 79 -8.87 13.14 -5.65
C LYS A 79 -9.99 13.02 -6.69
N ASN A 80 -11.26 13.24 -6.32
CA ASN A 80 -12.36 13.13 -7.27
C ASN A 80 -13.33 14.32 -7.29
N TYR A 81 -12.90 15.55 -7.60
CA TYR A 81 -13.83 16.60 -8.11
C TYR A 81 -13.22 17.59 -9.10
N ARG A 82 -12.14 17.26 -9.81
CA ARG A 82 -11.66 18.07 -10.96
C ARG A 82 -11.97 17.36 -12.28
N VAL A 83 -13.22 16.92 -12.42
CA VAL A 83 -13.77 16.61 -13.74
C VAL A 83 -13.91 17.95 -14.48
N GLY A 84 -13.11 18.11 -15.53
CA GLY A 84 -13.08 19.32 -16.34
C GLY A 84 -14.39 19.52 -17.06
N LEU A 85 -15.31 20.28 -16.46
CA LEU A 85 -16.40 20.92 -17.18
C LEU A 85 -15.81 22.10 -17.95
N ASN A 86 -15.24 21.81 -19.12
CA ASN A 86 -14.91 22.84 -20.10
C ASN A 86 -16.22 23.29 -20.75
N HIS A 87 -16.87 24.25 -20.09
CA HIS A 87 -18.04 24.96 -20.59
C HIS A 87 -17.63 25.80 -21.81
N LYS A 88 -17.65 25.18 -23.00
CA LYS A 88 -17.55 25.88 -24.27
C LYS A 88 -18.93 26.47 -24.57
N LYS A 89 -19.07 27.79 -24.37
CA LYS A 89 -20.17 28.60 -24.90
C LYS A 89 -19.94 28.88 -26.38
#